data_AF-A0A4P8EK78-F1
#
_entry.id   AF-A0A4P8EK78-F1
#
_cell.length_a   1.000
_cell.length_b   1.000
_cell.length_c   1.000
_cell.angle_alpha   90.00
_cell.angle_beta   90.00
_cell.angle_gamma   90.00
#
_symmetry.space_group_name_H-M   'P 1'
#
loop_
_entity.id
_entity.type
_entity.pdbx_description
1 polymer ?
#
loop_
_entity_poly.entity_id
_entity_poly.type
_entity_poly.pdbx_seq_one_letter_code
_entity_poly.pdbx_strand_id
1 'polypeptide(L)'
;MRILALLVMLCSALPAYAHEFFWGDLQIIHPSLPATPLGANTAAVYMALANDGPTDERLLGAETPFGKLRFLHPVTDAQGATTMQERAWIDIPAGEVVLLSRGEMRGSLANVNRPLFEGAELTGAMIFQQRGRFDMFFLIDPMETETEHDPVSQMPQAAPRIDRAAAIAPQRLRTSQRLCAPNAQHRMPLSRRSPLRAI
;
A
#
# COMPACT_ATOMS: atom_id res chain seq x y z
N MET A 1 24.63 -26.11 -30.60
CA MET A 1 24.38 -26.56 -29.21
C MET A 1 24.28 -25.45 -28.16
N ARG A 2 24.82 -24.24 -28.38
CA ARG A 2 24.74 -23.12 -27.42
C ARG A 2 23.37 -22.42 -27.37
N ILE A 3 22.63 -22.45 -28.48
CA ILE A 3 21.29 -21.85 -28.60
C ILE A 3 20.21 -22.70 -27.91
N LEU A 4 20.42 -24.02 -27.82
CA LEU A 4 19.47 -24.92 -27.14
C LEU A 4 19.51 -24.76 -25.60
N ALA A 5 20.64 -24.32 -25.05
CA ALA A 5 20.78 -24.06 -23.61
C ALA A 5 20.06 -22.78 -23.15
N LEU A 6 19.84 -21.82 -24.04
CA LEU A 6 19.14 -20.56 -23.72
C LEU A 6 17.62 -20.73 -23.66
N LEU A 7 17.05 -21.74 -24.32
CA LEU A 7 15.59 -21.94 -24.35
C LEU A 7 15.05 -22.65 -23.09
N VAL A 8 15.89 -23.45 -22.41
CA VAL A 8 15.49 -24.18 -21.19
C VAL A 8 15.48 -23.27 -19.95
N MET A 9 16.28 -22.19 -19.96
CA MET A 9 16.38 -21.26 -18.83
C MET A 9 15.21 -20.27 -18.72
N LEU A 10 14.37 -20.15 -19.77
CA LEU A 10 13.24 -19.20 -19.80
C LEU A 10 11.94 -19.77 -19.20
N CYS A 11 11.91 -21.05 -18.81
CA CYS A 11 10.68 -21.75 -18.43
C CYS A 11 10.46 -21.92 -16.91
N SER A 12 11.29 -21.30 -16.06
CA SER A 12 11.26 -21.45 -14.60
C SER A 12 10.70 -20.23 -13.86
N ALA A 13 9.71 -19.55 -14.43
CA ALA A 13 8.83 -18.66 -13.67
C ALA A 13 7.56 -19.45 -13.32
N LEU A 14 7.65 -20.30 -12.30
CA LEU A 14 6.44 -20.86 -11.71
C LEU A 14 5.64 -19.69 -11.10
N PRO A 15 4.34 -19.54 -11.40
CA PRO A 15 3.53 -18.54 -10.71
C PRO A 15 3.60 -18.85 -9.22
N ALA A 16 4.05 -17.89 -8.43
CA ALA A 16 3.82 -17.93 -6.99
C ALA A 16 2.30 -17.87 -6.82
N TYR A 17 1.71 -18.94 -6.29
CA TYR A 17 0.28 -18.93 -5.92
C TYR A 17 0.14 -18.01 -4.71
N ALA A 18 -0.02 -16.71 -4.97
CA ALA A 18 -0.51 -15.77 -3.96
C ALA A 18 -1.96 -16.20 -3.66
N HIS A 19 -2.18 -16.70 -2.46
CA HIS A 19 -3.50 -17.14 -2.06
C HIS A 19 -4.37 -15.93 -1.75
N GLU A 20 -5.45 -15.77 -2.48
CA GLU A 20 -6.31 -14.60 -2.37
C GLU A 20 -7.78 -14.98 -2.47
N PHE A 21 -8.61 -14.20 -1.78
CA PHE A 21 -10.06 -14.31 -1.85
C PHE A 21 -10.66 -13.01 -2.36
N PHE A 22 -11.67 -13.13 -3.21
CA PHE A 22 -12.45 -12.00 -3.70
C PHE A 22 -13.86 -12.05 -3.14
N TRP A 23 -14.34 -10.92 -2.62
CA TRP A 23 -15.73 -10.72 -2.23
C TRP A 23 -16.28 -9.44 -2.86
N GLY A 24 -16.65 -9.55 -4.14
CA GLY A 24 -16.93 -8.37 -4.96
C GLY A 24 -15.67 -7.52 -5.09
N ASP A 25 -15.77 -6.24 -4.77
CA ASP A 25 -14.67 -5.26 -4.86
C ASP A 25 -13.72 -5.28 -3.64
N LEU A 26 -13.86 -6.28 -2.76
CA LEU A 26 -12.97 -6.45 -1.61
C LEU A 26 -12.10 -7.69 -1.83
N GLN A 27 -10.79 -7.53 -1.71
CA GLN A 27 -9.80 -8.59 -1.85
C GLN A 27 -9.09 -8.83 -0.52
N ILE A 28 -8.98 -10.10 -0.15
CA ILE A 28 -8.25 -10.56 1.04
C ILE A 28 -7.05 -11.34 0.54
N ILE A 29 -5.87 -10.74 0.67
CA ILE A 29 -4.63 -11.19 0.05
C ILE A 29 -3.77 -11.86 1.11
N HIS A 30 -3.38 -13.10 0.82
CA HIS A 30 -2.52 -13.97 1.64
C HIS A 30 -2.87 -13.95 3.14
N PRO A 31 -4.11 -14.31 3.52
CA PRO A 31 -4.44 -14.48 4.93
C PRO A 31 -3.63 -15.63 5.50
N SER A 32 -2.70 -15.35 6.42
CA SER A 32 -1.79 -16.36 6.93
C SER A 32 -1.44 -16.20 8.41
N LEU A 33 -1.01 -17.31 9.00
CA LEU A 33 -0.35 -17.39 10.29
C LEU A 33 0.95 -18.15 10.11
N PRO A 34 2.01 -17.84 10.88
CA PRO A 34 3.18 -18.69 10.90
C PRO A 34 2.91 -20.02 11.61
N ALA A 35 3.63 -21.07 11.21
CA ALA A 35 3.69 -22.32 11.96
C ALA A 35 4.11 -22.06 13.41
N THR A 36 3.54 -22.80 14.35
CA THR A 36 3.73 -22.54 15.78
C THR A 36 4.68 -23.55 16.42
N PRO A 37 5.61 -23.11 17.29
CA PRO A 37 6.43 -24.03 18.08
C PRO A 37 5.56 -24.81 19.08
N LEU A 38 6.06 -25.95 19.54
CA LEU A 38 5.38 -26.77 20.56
C LEU A 38 5.12 -25.94 21.82
N GLY A 39 3.87 -25.90 22.27
CA GLY A 39 3.45 -25.16 23.46
C GLY A 39 3.17 -23.66 23.25
N ALA A 40 3.22 -23.15 22.02
CA ALA A 40 2.74 -21.81 21.72
C ALA A 40 1.26 -21.67 22.11
N ASN A 41 0.87 -20.54 22.71
CA ASN A 41 -0.53 -20.25 23.06
C ASN A 41 -1.13 -19.11 22.20
N THR A 42 -0.29 -18.46 21.40
CA THR A 42 -0.69 -17.34 20.54
C THR A 42 -0.05 -17.47 19.16
N ALA A 43 -0.73 -16.99 18.14
CA ALA A 43 -0.21 -16.83 16.79
C ALA A 43 -0.54 -15.44 16.24
N ALA A 44 0.40 -14.84 15.51
CA ALA A 44 0.12 -13.63 14.73
C ALA A 44 -0.66 -13.99 13.47
N VAL A 45 -1.41 -13.02 12.92
CA VAL A 45 -2.09 -13.16 11.64
C VAL A 45 -1.71 -11.98 10.76
N TYR A 46 -1.34 -12.29 9.52
CA TYR A 46 -0.94 -11.35 8.49
C TYR A 46 -1.84 -11.48 7.27
N MET A 47 -2.01 -10.39 6.55
CA MET A 47 -2.77 -10.31 5.29
C MET A 47 -2.64 -8.89 4.72
N ALA A 48 -3.02 -8.72 3.46
CA ALA A 48 -3.42 -7.41 2.95
C ALA A 48 -4.92 -7.41 2.60
N LEU A 49 -5.56 -6.27 2.80
CA LEU A 49 -6.97 -6.04 2.51
C LEU A 49 -7.05 -4.90 1.49
N ALA A 50 -7.45 -5.20 0.25
CA ALA A 50 -7.67 -4.18 -0.77
C ALA A 50 -9.17 -3.95 -0.95
N ASN A 51 -9.60 -2.70 -0.87
CA ASN A 51 -10.99 -2.31 -1.13
C ASN A 51 -11.04 -1.46 -2.39
N ASP A 52 -11.31 -2.10 -3.53
CA ASP A 52 -11.51 -1.44 -4.83
C ASP A 52 -12.91 -0.84 -4.99
N GLY A 53 -13.75 -0.96 -3.95
CA GLY A 53 -15.11 -0.45 -3.92
C GLY A 53 -15.19 1.06 -3.65
N PRO A 54 -16.37 1.66 -3.87
CA PRO A 54 -16.59 3.10 -3.68
C PRO A 54 -16.91 3.51 -2.23
N THR A 55 -17.01 2.56 -1.30
CA THR A 55 -17.41 2.79 0.09
C THR A 55 -16.40 2.19 1.06
N ASP A 56 -16.08 2.93 2.12
CA ASP A 56 -15.26 2.42 3.22
C ASP A 56 -15.89 1.15 3.82
N GLU A 57 -15.05 0.24 4.31
CA GLU A 57 -15.46 -0.95 5.03
C GLU A 57 -14.67 -1.07 6.34
N ARG A 58 -15.12 -1.91 7.26
CA ARG A 58 -14.36 -2.29 8.45
C ARG A 58 -14.32 -3.80 8.62
N LEU A 59 -13.14 -4.30 8.95
CA LEU A 59 -12.98 -5.65 9.47
C LEU A 59 -13.09 -5.61 11.00
N LEU A 60 -14.13 -6.23 11.54
CA LEU A 60 -14.41 -6.27 12.98
C LEU A 60 -13.67 -7.40 13.70
N GLY A 61 -13.20 -8.39 12.97
CA GLY A 61 -12.54 -9.56 13.53
C GLY A 61 -12.53 -10.74 12.56
N ALA A 62 -11.98 -11.85 13.03
CA ALA A 62 -12.14 -13.14 12.39
C ALA A 62 -12.50 -14.20 13.42
N GLU A 63 -13.24 -15.22 13.02
CA GLU A 63 -13.58 -16.38 13.84
C GLU A 63 -12.78 -17.59 13.37
N THR A 64 -12.23 -18.33 14.33
CA THR A 64 -11.46 -19.55 14.08
C THR A 64 -11.85 -20.61 15.11
N PRO A 65 -11.44 -21.88 14.91
CA PRO A 65 -11.55 -22.91 15.93
C PRO A 65 -10.90 -22.56 17.28
N PHE A 66 -9.96 -21.61 17.32
CA PHE A 66 -9.28 -21.16 18.54
C PHE A 66 -9.94 -19.94 19.19
N GLY A 67 -10.97 -19.38 18.55
CA GLY A 67 -11.71 -18.20 19.01
C GLY A 67 -11.56 -17.00 18.06
N LYS A 68 -11.80 -15.81 18.61
CA LYS A 68 -11.80 -14.55 17.87
C LYS A 68 -10.40 -13.99 17.70
N LEU A 69 -10.13 -13.48 16.50
CA LEU A 69 -8.96 -12.70 16.17
C LEU A 69 -9.07 -11.29 16.76
N ARG A 70 -8.05 -10.87 17.51
CA ARG A 70 -7.90 -9.49 17.99
C ARG A 70 -6.92 -8.73 17.09
N PHE A 71 -7.04 -7.42 16.99
CA PHE A 71 -6.10 -6.59 16.23
C PHE A 71 -5.16 -5.85 17.17
N LEU A 72 -3.88 -5.89 16.87
CA LEU A 72 -2.83 -5.20 17.61
C LEU A 72 -2.16 -4.16 16.69
N HIS A 73 -1.78 -3.02 17.25
CA HIS A 73 -1.02 -1.99 16.55
C HIS A 73 0.02 -1.36 17.49
N PRO A 74 1.16 -0.90 16.95
CA PRO A 74 2.19 -0.26 17.77
C PRO A 74 1.74 1.13 18.21
N VAL A 75 2.01 1.45 19.46
CA VAL A 75 1.87 2.78 20.04
C VAL A 75 3.17 3.13 20.74
N THR A 76 3.78 4.24 20.34
CA THR A 76 5.00 4.77 20.94
C THR A 76 4.64 5.85 21.96
N ASP A 77 5.13 5.71 23.19
CA ASP A 77 4.92 6.70 24.23
C ASP A 77 5.87 7.91 24.09
N ALA A 78 5.70 8.91 24.97
CA ALA A 78 6.52 10.12 24.97
C ALA A 78 8.00 9.85 25.28
N GLN A 79 8.32 8.68 25.83
CA GLN A 79 9.67 8.24 26.19
C GLN A 79 10.33 7.41 25.06
N GLY A 80 9.60 7.18 23.96
CA GLY A 80 10.08 6.44 22.80
C GLY A 80 9.91 4.92 22.91
N ALA A 81 9.24 4.40 23.95
CA ALA A 81 8.97 2.98 24.08
C ALA A 81 7.74 2.59 23.26
N THR A 82 7.88 1.56 22.43
CA THR A 82 6.78 1.05 21.58
C THR A 82 6.16 -0.18 22.21
N THR A 83 4.83 -0.16 22.37
CA THR A 83 4.02 -1.26 22.88
C THR A 83 2.91 -1.61 21.90
N MET A 84 2.49 -2.88 21.88
CA MET A 84 1.35 -3.31 21.06
C MET A 84 0.06 -3.06 21.85
N GLN A 85 -0.86 -2.29 21.28
CA GLN A 85 -2.19 -2.05 21.84
C GLN A 85 -3.28 -2.67 21.00
N GLU A 86 -4.35 -3.12 21.67
CA GLU A 86 -5.51 -3.67 21.01
C GLU A 86 -6.34 -2.60 20.30
N ARG A 87 -6.92 -2.96 19.16
CA ARG A 87 -7.90 -2.16 18.42
C ARG A 87 -9.15 -3.01 18.17
N ALA A 88 -10.31 -2.38 18.25
CA ALA A 88 -11.59 -3.06 18.09
C ALA A 88 -11.92 -3.47 16.65
N TRP A 89 -11.38 -2.79 15.63
CA TRP A 89 -11.57 -3.10 14.21
C TRP A 89 -10.43 -2.53 13.36
N ILE A 90 -10.41 -2.89 12.08
CA ILE A 90 -9.54 -2.28 11.06
C ILE A 90 -10.41 -1.52 10.08
N ASP A 91 -10.13 -0.25 9.87
CA ASP A 91 -10.73 0.53 8.80
C ASP A 91 -10.09 0.15 7.46
N ILE A 92 -10.91 -0.07 6.43
CA ILE A 92 -10.50 -0.43 5.06
C ILE A 92 -11.13 0.61 4.12
N PRO A 93 -10.49 1.79 3.94
CA PRO A 93 -11.07 2.86 3.15
C PRO A 93 -11.27 2.48 1.69
N ALA A 94 -12.23 3.13 1.02
CA ALA A 94 -12.47 2.97 -0.41
C ALA A 94 -11.23 3.32 -1.25
N GLY A 95 -10.87 2.45 -2.18
CA GLY A 95 -9.73 2.59 -3.09
C GLY A 95 -8.36 2.41 -2.45
N GLU A 96 -8.28 1.91 -1.21
CA GLU A 96 -7.03 1.78 -0.45
C GLU A 96 -6.71 0.31 -0.13
N VAL A 97 -5.44 0.06 0.17
CA VAL A 97 -4.94 -1.23 0.64
C VAL A 97 -4.44 -1.07 2.07
N VAL A 98 -4.90 -1.93 2.96
CA VAL A 98 -4.48 -1.97 4.37
C VAL A 98 -3.70 -3.23 4.63
N LEU A 99 -2.52 -3.07 5.23
CA LEU A 99 -1.59 -4.14 5.48
C LEU A 99 -1.60 -4.55 6.95
N LEU A 100 -1.71 -5.86 7.19
CA LEU A 100 -1.46 -6.50 8.47
C LEU A 100 -0.13 -7.25 8.37
N SER A 101 0.93 -6.69 8.95
CA SER A 101 2.32 -7.13 8.80
C SER A 101 3.06 -7.19 10.13
N ARG A 102 4.24 -7.82 10.11
CA ARG A 102 5.09 -7.91 11.30
C ARG A 102 5.62 -6.52 11.69
N GLY A 103 5.56 -6.22 12.99
CA GLY A 103 6.07 -4.97 13.56
C GLY A 103 5.12 -3.77 13.41
N GLU A 104 4.16 -3.84 12.49
CA GLU A 104 3.09 -2.86 12.35
C GLU A 104 1.78 -3.39 12.94
N MET A 105 0.65 -3.06 12.30
CA MET A 105 -0.65 -3.61 12.66
C MET A 105 -0.71 -5.08 12.28
N ARG A 106 -1.26 -5.94 13.15
CA ARG A 106 -1.43 -7.37 12.87
C ARG A 106 -2.59 -7.97 13.64
N GLY A 107 -3.04 -9.14 13.21
CA GLY A 107 -3.94 -9.95 14.03
C GLY A 107 -3.19 -10.74 15.11
N SER A 108 -3.86 -11.02 16.21
CA SER A 108 -3.39 -11.91 17.28
C SER A 108 -4.48 -12.89 17.67
N LEU A 109 -4.19 -14.16 17.46
CA LEU A 109 -5.02 -15.28 17.89
C LEU A 109 -4.46 -15.81 19.21
N ALA A 110 -5.30 -15.97 20.22
CA ALA A 110 -4.95 -16.64 21.47
C ALA A 110 -5.56 -18.05 21.50
N ASN A 111 -5.20 -18.80 22.54
CA ASN A 111 -5.69 -20.15 22.80
C ASN A 111 -5.37 -21.11 21.64
N VAL A 112 -4.24 -20.90 20.96
CA VAL A 112 -3.72 -21.85 19.98
C VAL A 112 -3.23 -23.07 20.75
N ASN A 113 -4.14 -24.00 21.02
CA ASN A 113 -3.92 -25.12 21.96
C ASN A 113 -3.41 -26.40 21.27
N ARG A 114 -3.09 -26.31 19.97
CA ARG A 114 -2.46 -27.37 19.19
C ARG A 114 -1.47 -26.77 18.19
N PRO A 115 -0.41 -27.50 17.80
CA PRO A 115 0.54 -27.02 16.81
C PRO A 115 -0.13 -26.71 15.46
N LEU A 116 0.32 -25.64 14.82
CA LEU A 116 0.01 -25.30 13.43
C LEU A 116 1.23 -25.66 12.58
N PHE A 117 1.04 -26.53 11.60
CA PHE A 117 2.12 -27.03 10.74
C PHE A 117 2.16 -26.27 9.43
N GLU A 118 3.36 -25.92 8.97
CA GLU A 118 3.59 -25.29 7.67
C GLU A 118 2.89 -26.06 6.54
N GLY A 119 2.29 -25.32 5.60
CA GLY A 119 1.56 -25.86 4.46
C GLY A 119 0.16 -26.35 4.80
N ALA A 120 -0.25 -26.32 6.08
CA ALA A 120 -1.63 -26.59 6.46
C ALA A 120 -2.53 -25.36 6.25
N GLU A 121 -3.82 -25.58 6.43
CA GLU A 121 -4.85 -24.55 6.40
C GLU A 121 -5.59 -24.50 7.73
N LEU A 122 -5.96 -23.30 8.16
CA LEU A 122 -6.85 -23.06 9.29
C LEU A 122 -8.15 -22.44 8.76
N THR A 123 -9.22 -23.21 8.72
CA THR A 123 -10.55 -22.68 8.38
C THR A 123 -10.95 -21.57 9.36
N GLY A 124 -11.58 -20.53 8.84
CA GLY A 124 -12.13 -19.45 9.64
C GLY A 124 -13.15 -18.62 8.87
N ALA A 125 -13.51 -17.47 9.44
CA ALA A 125 -14.34 -16.50 8.76
C ALA A 125 -14.01 -15.09 9.16
N MET A 126 -13.99 -14.18 8.20
CA MET A 126 -13.80 -12.75 8.41
C MET A 126 -15.16 -12.10 8.67
N ILE A 127 -15.21 -11.16 9.61
CA ILE A 127 -16.43 -10.47 10.01
C ILE A 127 -16.31 -9.00 9.63
N PHE A 128 -16.97 -8.62 8.54
CA PHE A 128 -17.00 -7.26 8.03
C PHE A 128 -18.24 -6.52 8.52
N GLN A 129 -18.11 -5.22 8.72
CA GLN A 129 -19.18 -4.40 9.30
C GLN A 129 -20.38 -4.27 8.37
N GLN A 130 -20.16 -4.03 7.07
CA GLN A 130 -21.25 -3.86 6.10
C GLN A 130 -21.57 -5.13 5.33
N ARG A 131 -20.54 -5.89 4.95
CA ARG A 131 -20.71 -7.14 4.17
C ARG A 131 -21.08 -8.36 5.03
N GLY A 132 -20.76 -8.33 6.33
CA GLY A 132 -21.02 -9.44 7.25
C GLY A 132 -19.96 -10.53 7.18
N ARG A 133 -20.39 -11.79 7.29
CA ARG A 133 -19.50 -12.95 7.41
C ARG A 133 -18.99 -13.44 6.05
N PHE A 134 -17.69 -13.67 5.94
CA PHE A 134 -17.04 -14.34 4.81
C PHE A 134 -16.28 -15.58 5.28
N ASP A 135 -16.70 -16.77 4.87
CA ASP A 135 -15.98 -18.01 5.18
C ASP A 135 -14.73 -18.12 4.29
N MET A 136 -13.61 -18.50 4.90
CA MET A 136 -12.31 -18.63 4.23
C MET A 136 -11.38 -19.55 5.02
N PHE A 137 -10.12 -19.60 4.63
CA PHE A 137 -9.08 -20.22 5.44
C PHE A 137 -7.82 -19.36 5.44
N PHE A 138 -7.05 -19.51 6.51
CA PHE A 138 -5.71 -18.96 6.62
C PHE A 138 -4.68 -20.02 6.24
N LEU A 139 -3.66 -19.64 5.48
CA LEU A 139 -2.51 -20.49 5.24
C LEU A 139 -1.60 -20.51 6.47
N ILE A 140 -0.97 -21.65 6.71
CA ILE A 140 0.09 -21.76 7.69
C ILE A 140 1.45 -21.64 6.97
N ASP A 141 2.04 -20.46 7.08
CA ASP A 141 3.35 -20.13 6.54
C ASP A 141 4.48 -20.80 7.35
N PRO A 142 5.71 -20.80 6.85
CA PRO A 142 6.87 -21.24 7.62
C PRO A 142 6.94 -20.55 8.99
N MET A 143 7.50 -21.26 9.97
CA MET A 143 7.64 -20.75 11.32
C MET A 143 8.40 -19.42 11.33
N GLU A 144 7.92 -18.42 12.07
CA GLU A 144 8.68 -17.17 12.23
C GLU A 144 9.97 -17.45 12.96
N THR A 145 11.09 -17.15 12.34
CA THR A 145 12.38 -17.00 13.02
C THR A 145 12.49 -15.57 13.54
N GLU A 146 13.07 -15.40 14.73
CA GLU A 146 13.31 -14.07 15.34
C GLU A 146 14.30 -13.20 14.54
N THR A 147 14.80 -13.68 13.40
CA THR A 147 15.86 -13.07 12.62
C THR A 147 15.59 -13.15 11.11
N GLU A 148 14.59 -12.46 10.58
CA GLU A 148 14.62 -12.12 9.15
C GLU A 148 13.74 -10.90 8.86
N HIS A 149 14.29 -10.00 8.05
CA HIS A 149 13.67 -8.82 7.46
C HIS A 149 12.58 -9.29 6.46
N ASP A 150 11.33 -8.91 6.70
CA ASP A 150 10.14 -9.45 6.01
C ASP A 150 10.01 -8.93 4.56
N PRO A 151 9.85 -9.79 3.53
CA PRO A 151 9.65 -9.39 2.14
C PRO A 151 8.37 -8.56 1.92
N VAL A 152 7.41 -8.57 2.84
CA VAL A 152 6.22 -7.68 2.81
C VAL A 152 6.63 -6.20 2.88
N SER A 153 7.75 -5.90 3.54
CA SER A 153 8.32 -4.54 3.61
C SER A 153 8.80 -4.02 2.23
N GLN A 154 8.84 -4.86 1.20
CA GLN A 154 9.32 -4.50 -0.15
C GLN A 154 8.20 -4.14 -1.13
N MET A 155 6.92 -4.17 -0.72
CA MET A 155 5.88 -3.53 -1.52
C MET A 155 6.16 -2.02 -1.56
N PRO A 156 6.32 -1.41 -2.75
CA PRO A 156 6.40 0.04 -2.84
C PRO A 156 5.13 0.59 -2.22
N GLN A 157 5.28 1.36 -1.13
CA GLN A 157 4.20 2.23 -0.67
C GLN A 157 3.69 3.01 -1.88
N ALA A 158 2.38 3.03 -2.07
CA ALA A 158 1.73 3.73 -3.17
C ALA A 158 2.40 5.10 -3.36
N ALA A 159 2.89 5.34 -4.58
CA ALA A 159 3.59 6.56 -4.92
C ALA A 159 2.81 7.79 -4.41
N PRO A 160 3.49 8.85 -3.93
CA PRO A 160 2.82 10.05 -3.47
C PRO A 160 1.83 10.52 -4.54
N ARG A 161 0.58 10.70 -4.12
CA ARG A 161 -0.57 11.12 -4.93
C ARG A 161 -0.11 12.24 -5.88
N ILE A 162 0.08 11.94 -7.16
CA ILE A 162 0.31 12.98 -8.15
C ILE A 162 -0.99 13.76 -8.19
N ASP A 163 -0.95 14.98 -7.65
CA ASP A 163 -2.04 15.94 -7.75
C ASP A 163 -2.25 16.25 -9.25
N ARG A 164 -3.18 15.52 -9.87
CA ARG A 164 -3.53 15.68 -11.29
C ARG A 164 -4.04 17.09 -11.61
N ALA A 165 -4.36 17.91 -10.61
CA ALA A 165 -4.76 19.30 -10.81
C ALA A 165 -3.60 20.23 -11.18
N ALA A 166 -2.35 19.88 -10.86
CA ALA A 166 -1.19 20.74 -11.13
C ALA A 166 -0.58 20.57 -12.54
N ALA A 167 -0.97 19.53 -13.29
CA ALA A 167 -0.33 19.16 -14.56
C ALA A 167 -0.94 19.79 -15.83
N ILE A 168 -1.95 20.67 -15.70
CA ILE A 168 -2.58 21.32 -16.86
C ILE A 168 -2.62 22.84 -16.64
N ALA A 169 -1.45 23.47 -16.68
CA ALA A 169 -1.32 24.90 -16.94
C ALA A 169 -0.66 25.07 -18.33
N PRO A 170 -1.32 25.70 -19.32
CA PRO A 170 -0.78 25.76 -20.67
C PRO A 170 0.41 26.72 -20.74
N GLN A 171 1.55 26.18 -21.18
CA GLN A 171 2.69 26.95 -21.68
C GLN A 171 2.28 27.74 -22.94
N ARG A 172 1.74 28.95 -22.76
CA ARG A 172 1.74 29.99 -23.78
C ARG A 172 2.29 31.26 -23.16
N LEU A 173 3.57 31.54 -23.38
CA LEU A 173 4.18 32.89 -23.37
C LEU A 173 5.71 32.76 -23.45
N ARG A 174 6.25 32.17 -24.54
CA ARG A 174 7.71 32.24 -24.81
C ARG A 174 8.07 32.03 -26.29
N THR A 175 7.26 32.58 -27.21
CA THR A 175 7.56 32.46 -28.66
C THR A 175 7.09 33.65 -29.48
N SER A 176 7.35 34.89 -29.02
CA SER A 176 7.01 36.08 -29.82
C SER A 176 8.01 37.23 -29.76
N GLN A 177 9.26 37.01 -29.35
CA GLN A 177 10.24 38.11 -29.19
C GLN A 177 11.56 37.98 -29.94
N ARG A 178 11.70 37.13 -30.98
CA ARG A 178 12.96 37.08 -31.76
C ARG A 178 12.82 37.00 -33.28
N LEU A 179 11.75 37.51 -33.88
CA LEU A 179 11.74 37.79 -35.31
C LEU A 179 10.85 39.00 -35.60
N CYS A 180 11.47 40.20 -35.60
CA CYS A 180 11.18 41.34 -36.49
C CYS A 180 11.70 42.64 -35.88
N ALA A 181 12.80 43.15 -36.40
CA ALA A 181 13.03 44.59 -36.48
C ALA A 181 13.95 44.88 -37.68
N PRO A 182 13.48 45.62 -38.70
CA PRO A 182 14.25 45.96 -39.89
C PRO A 182 15.12 47.22 -39.72
N ASN A 183 16.06 47.30 -40.65
CA ASN A 183 17.11 48.29 -40.87
C ASN A 183 16.59 49.70 -41.24
N ALA A 184 17.17 50.78 -40.69
CA ALA A 184 17.28 52.14 -41.26
C ALA A 184 17.89 53.09 -40.20
N GLN A 185 19.18 53.44 -40.27
CA GLN A 185 19.74 54.63 -40.95
C GLN A 185 19.26 56.00 -40.45
N HIS A 186 20.22 56.75 -39.90
CA HIS A 186 20.45 58.20 -40.06
C HIS A 186 19.32 59.19 -39.71
N ARG A 187 19.51 59.98 -38.65
CA ARG A 187 19.72 61.44 -38.70
C ARG A 187 19.76 62.09 -37.30
N MET A 188 20.72 62.99 -37.11
CA MET A 188 20.74 63.98 -36.03
C MET A 188 19.53 64.92 -36.09
N PRO A 189 19.21 65.61 -34.98
CA PRO A 189 18.66 66.95 -35.07
C PRO A 189 19.58 68.00 -34.42
N LEU A 190 19.76 69.06 -35.22
CA LEU A 190 20.26 70.37 -34.85
C LEU A 190 19.28 71.12 -33.93
N SER A 191 19.84 71.83 -32.96
CA SER A 191 19.71 73.28 -32.74
C SER A 191 18.32 73.97 -32.70
N ARG A 192 18.16 74.74 -31.62
CA ARG A 192 17.53 76.09 -31.48
C ARG A 192 16.05 76.23 -31.08
N ARG A 193 15.95 76.93 -29.93
CA ARG A 193 15.14 78.13 -29.60
C ARG A 193 13.63 78.00 -29.32
N SER A 194 13.29 78.52 -28.12
CA SER A 194 12.06 79.18 -27.62
C SER A 194 11.36 80.12 -28.64
N PRO A 195 10.29 80.89 -28.28
CA PRO A 195 9.46 80.96 -27.04
C PRO A 195 7.93 81.05 -27.35
N LEU A 196 7.14 81.51 -26.35
CA LEU A 196 5.78 82.13 -26.42
C LEU A 196 4.58 81.14 -26.44
N ARG A 197 3.41 81.39 -25.83
CA ARG A 197 2.82 82.42 -24.93
C ARG A 197 1.34 82.02 -24.71
N ALA A 198 0.75 82.51 -23.61
CA ALA A 198 -0.69 82.73 -23.38
C ALA A 198 -1.55 81.46 -23.17
N ILE A 199 -2.54 81.42 -22.28
CA ILE A 199 -3.38 82.45 -21.66
C ILE A 199 -3.54 82.13 -20.17
#